data_AF-A0A8J4N041-F1
#
_entry.id   AF-A0A8J4N041-F1
#
_cell.length_a   1.000
_cell.length_b   1.000
_cell.length_c   1.000
_cell.angle_alpha   90.00
_cell.angle_beta   90.00
_cell.angle_gamma   90.00
#
_symmetry.space_group_name_H-M   'P 1'
#
loop_
_entity.id
_entity.type
_entity.pdbx_description
1 polymer ?
#
loop_
_entity_poly.entity_id
_entity_poly.type
_entity_poly.pdbx_seq_one_letter_code
_entity_poly.pdbx_strand_id
1 'polypeptide(L)'
;MALADNTGCAKPSEDFPFPEIIELNVGGQVYITRHPTLVSVPGSLLWEMFTQKNVRSLARDSKGRFFVDRDGFLFRYILDYMRDQQLVLPDHFPERSRLQREAEYFMLPELVKMLAPKLSKQNSLGDDPCQSDPEELSPNADATRNLTSASAMLPSAVAGGPGGAVTAGVGAASTDVRRAGFITIGYRGSYTLGRDSQTDAKFRRVARIMVCGKTSLAKEVFGDTLNESRDPDRPPERYTSRYYLKFTFLEQAFDKLADAGFHMVACNSTGTCAFAHDQTDDRIWTSYTEYVFYRE
;
A
#
# COMPACT_ATOMS: atom_id res chain seq x y z
N MET A 1 -9.12 -76.01 6.59
CA MET A 1 -7.81 -75.65 7.16
C MET A 1 -7.62 -74.17 6.81
N ALA A 2 -7.93 -73.17 7.64
CA ALA A 2 -7.54 -72.90 9.03
C ALA A 2 -6.02 -72.76 9.22
N LEU A 3 -5.66 -71.60 9.82
CA LEU A 3 -4.41 -71.13 10.44
C LEU A 3 -3.67 -70.03 9.67
N ALA A 4 -3.18 -68.95 10.28
CA ALA A 4 -3.51 -68.16 11.48
C ALA A 4 -2.51 -66.97 11.51
N ASP A 5 -2.93 -65.94 12.24
CA ASP A 5 -2.30 -64.66 12.58
C ASP A 5 -0.79 -64.65 12.90
N ASN A 6 -0.13 -63.50 12.66
CA ASN A 6 0.58 -62.85 13.76
C ASN A 6 0.79 -61.32 13.60
N THR A 7 0.08 -60.59 14.46
CA THR A 7 0.42 -59.38 15.24
C THR A 7 1.54 -58.42 14.81
N GLY A 8 1.17 -57.13 14.70
CA GLY A 8 2.07 -55.98 14.71
C GLY A 8 1.31 -54.72 15.17
N CYS A 9 1.48 -54.40 16.44
CA CYS A 9 0.84 -53.32 17.20
C CYS A 9 0.96 -51.93 16.55
N ALA A 10 -0.16 -51.31 16.16
CA ALA A 10 -0.29 -49.86 16.07
C ALA A 10 -1.31 -49.41 17.13
N LYS A 11 -0.82 -48.62 18.07
CA LYS A 11 -1.52 -48.07 19.24
C LYS A 11 -2.82 -47.36 18.82
N PRO A 12 -3.84 -47.25 19.70
CA PRO A 12 -4.95 -46.35 19.45
C PRO A 12 -4.36 -44.94 19.33
N SER A 13 -4.34 -44.40 18.12
CA SER A 13 -4.01 -42.99 17.91
C SER A 13 -5.02 -42.21 18.72
N GLU A 14 -4.56 -41.50 19.76
CA GLU A 14 -5.40 -40.59 20.52
C GLU A 14 -6.24 -39.76 19.56
N ASP A 15 -7.56 -39.75 19.76
CA ASP A 15 -8.49 -38.93 18.99
C ASP A 15 -8.14 -37.45 19.25
N PHE A 16 -7.16 -36.93 18.52
CA PHE A 16 -6.84 -35.52 18.57
C PHE A 16 -8.08 -34.76 18.08
N PRO A 17 -8.60 -33.81 18.88
CA PRO A 17 -9.85 -33.14 18.56
C PRO A 17 -9.74 -32.25 17.30
N PHE A 18 -8.53 -32.05 16.78
CA PHE A 18 -8.24 -31.22 15.62
C PHE A 18 -7.60 -32.03 14.49
N PRO A 19 -7.96 -31.75 13.23
CA PRO A 19 -7.28 -32.33 12.07
C PRO A 19 -5.84 -31.84 11.97
N GLU A 20 -4.99 -32.59 11.25
CA GLU A 20 -3.59 -32.19 11.01
C GLU A 20 -3.50 -30.83 10.29
N ILE A 21 -4.35 -30.62 9.29
CA ILE A 21 -4.42 -29.37 8.52
C ILE A 21 -5.60 -28.53 9.02
N ILE A 22 -5.33 -27.27 9.34
CA ILE A 22 -6.28 -26.34 9.94
C ILE A 22 -6.41 -25.11 9.06
N GLU A 23 -7.66 -24.73 8.77
CA GLU A 23 -8.02 -23.49 8.10
C GLU A 23 -8.47 -22.44 9.12
N LEU A 24 -7.82 -21.28 9.06
CA LEU A 24 -8.13 -20.10 9.87
C LEU A 24 -8.64 -18.99 8.95
N ASN A 25 -9.67 -18.27 9.38
CA ASN A 25 -10.09 -17.00 8.80
C ASN A 25 -9.78 -15.90 9.81
N VAL A 26 -8.77 -15.08 9.51
CA VAL A 26 -8.30 -13.99 10.37
C VAL A 26 -8.71 -12.66 9.73
N GLY A 27 -9.77 -12.03 10.25
CA GLY A 27 -10.30 -10.76 9.75
C GLY A 27 -10.66 -10.77 8.25
N GLY A 28 -11.01 -11.93 7.69
CA GLY A 28 -11.31 -12.11 6.26
C GLY A 28 -10.17 -12.73 5.44
N GLN A 29 -8.93 -12.77 5.97
CA GLN A 29 -7.80 -13.43 5.33
C GLN A 29 -7.74 -14.90 5.74
N VAL A 30 -7.74 -15.80 4.75
CA VAL A 30 -7.68 -17.24 5.01
C VAL A 30 -6.23 -17.71 5.06
N TYR A 31 -5.91 -18.47 6.11
CA TYR A 31 -4.63 -19.14 6.31
C TYR A 31 -4.86 -20.64 6.44
N ILE A 32 -3.96 -21.41 5.84
CA ILE A 32 -3.91 -22.86 5.99
C ILE A 32 -2.58 -23.20 6.67
N THR A 33 -2.64 -23.95 7.75
CA THR A 33 -1.46 -24.34 8.51
C THR A 33 -1.65 -25.71 9.14
N ARG A 34 -0.64 -26.22 9.86
CA ARG A 34 -0.72 -27.48 10.58
C ARG A 34 -1.05 -27.28 12.06
N HIS A 35 -1.74 -28.23 12.67
CA HIS A 35 -2.00 -28.23 14.12
C HIS A 35 -0.73 -28.04 14.96
N PRO A 36 0.39 -28.76 14.73
CA PRO A 36 1.65 -28.55 15.45
C PRO A 36 2.17 -27.11 15.42
N THR A 37 1.90 -26.35 14.35
CA THR A 37 2.28 -24.94 14.27
C THR A 37 1.49 -24.09 15.25
N LEU A 38 0.18 -24.32 15.38
CA LEU A 38 -0.69 -23.54 16.28
C LEU A 38 -0.45 -23.84 17.76
N VAL A 39 0.13 -25.01 18.07
CA VAL A 39 0.50 -25.40 19.42
C VAL A 39 2.01 -25.30 19.69
N SER A 40 2.78 -24.71 18.78
CA SER A 40 4.25 -24.61 18.87
C SER A 40 4.75 -23.74 20.03
N VAL A 41 3.94 -22.77 20.46
CA VAL A 41 4.27 -21.83 21.55
C VAL A 41 3.30 -22.07 22.71
N PRO A 42 3.70 -22.85 23.73
CA PRO A 42 2.87 -23.09 24.92
C PRO A 42 2.49 -21.78 25.62
N GLY A 43 1.23 -21.67 26.03
CA GLY A 43 0.69 -20.47 26.69
C GLY A 43 0.31 -19.32 25.74
N SER A 44 0.52 -19.47 24.42
CA SER A 44 -0.04 -18.53 23.44
C SER A 44 -1.56 -18.71 23.30
N LEU A 45 -2.25 -17.68 22.81
CA LEU A 45 -3.70 -17.73 22.59
C LEU A 45 -4.08 -18.88 21.63
N LEU A 46 -3.31 -19.05 20.56
CA LEU A 46 -3.54 -20.12 19.59
C LEU A 46 -3.25 -21.50 20.20
N TRP A 47 -2.23 -21.62 21.05
CA TRP A 47 -2.01 -22.87 21.78
C TRP A 47 -3.20 -23.21 22.67
N GLU A 48 -3.76 -22.24 23.40
CA GLU A 48 -4.95 -22.48 24.22
C GLU A 48 -6.14 -22.91 23.35
N MET A 49 -6.42 -22.18 22.27
CA MET A 49 -7.51 -22.50 21.35
C MET A 49 -7.39 -23.92 20.79
N PHE A 50 -6.19 -24.32 20.35
CA PHE A 50 -5.96 -25.59 19.64
C PHE A 50 -5.49 -26.74 20.55
N THR A 51 -5.48 -26.54 21.86
CA THR A 51 -5.27 -27.60 22.87
C THR A 51 -6.56 -27.87 23.68
N GLN A 52 -7.57 -27.01 23.57
CA GLN A 52 -8.86 -27.19 24.25
C GLN A 52 -9.61 -28.44 23.75
N LYS A 53 -10.22 -29.17 24.70
CA LYS A 53 -11.03 -30.37 24.41
C LYS A 53 -12.35 -30.04 23.72
N ASN A 54 -12.89 -28.83 23.90
CA ASN A 54 -14.17 -28.43 23.32
C ASN A 54 -13.97 -27.57 22.07
N VAL A 55 -13.82 -28.24 20.92
CA VAL A 55 -13.65 -27.56 19.62
C VAL A 55 -14.89 -26.75 19.21
N ARG A 56 -16.08 -27.12 19.70
CA ARG A 56 -17.35 -26.50 19.31
C ARG A 56 -17.53 -25.08 19.87
N SER A 57 -16.76 -24.70 20.90
CA SER A 57 -16.81 -23.34 21.44
C SER A 57 -16.00 -22.33 20.64
N LEU A 58 -15.11 -22.78 19.74
CA LEU A 58 -14.32 -21.88 18.92
C LEU A 58 -15.18 -21.27 17.82
N ALA A 59 -15.09 -19.95 17.65
CA ALA A 59 -15.81 -19.22 16.61
C ALA A 59 -15.46 -19.76 15.23
N ARG A 60 -16.46 -19.82 14.34
CA ARG A 60 -16.30 -20.25 12.96
C ARG A 60 -17.01 -19.30 12.00
N ASP A 61 -16.48 -19.19 10.79
CA ASP A 61 -17.16 -18.45 9.72
C ASP A 61 -18.24 -19.30 9.03
N SER A 62 -18.94 -18.73 8.05
CA SER A 62 -20.01 -19.43 7.30
C SER A 62 -19.52 -20.65 6.51
N LYS A 63 -18.21 -20.81 6.33
CA LYS A 63 -17.58 -21.96 5.66
C LYS A 63 -17.01 -22.97 6.66
N GLY A 64 -17.25 -22.77 7.95
CA GLY A 64 -16.83 -23.68 9.02
C GLY A 64 -15.35 -23.56 9.41
N ARG A 65 -14.63 -22.55 8.93
CA ARG A 65 -13.22 -22.31 9.29
C ARG A 65 -13.14 -21.61 10.64
N PHE A 66 -12.10 -21.88 11.41
CA PHE A 66 -11.91 -21.19 12.70
C PHE A 66 -11.71 -19.69 12.46
N PHE A 67 -12.46 -18.87 13.18
CA PHE A 67 -12.49 -17.43 12.96
C PHE A 67 -11.76 -16.68 14.07
N VAL A 68 -10.95 -15.71 13.68
CA VAL A 68 -10.22 -14.81 14.56
C VAL A 68 -10.45 -13.37 14.06
N ASP A 69 -11.02 -12.53 14.90
CA ASP A 69 -11.37 -11.15 14.55
C ASP A 69 -10.17 -10.20 14.71
N ARG A 70 -9.12 -10.41 13.92
CA ARG A 70 -7.84 -9.68 13.96
C ARG A 70 -7.32 -9.30 12.58
N ASP A 71 -6.23 -8.55 12.54
CA ASP A 71 -5.59 -8.13 11.28
C ASP A 71 -5.00 -9.33 10.52
N GLY A 72 -5.69 -9.72 9.46
CA GLY A 72 -5.29 -10.83 8.61
C GLY A 72 -3.93 -10.64 7.94
N PHE A 73 -3.51 -9.42 7.58
CA PHE A 73 -2.24 -9.21 6.88
C PHE A 73 -1.04 -9.35 7.82
N LEU A 74 -1.15 -8.78 9.03
CA LEU A 74 -0.11 -8.88 10.05
C LEU A 74 -0.01 -10.29 10.63
N PHE A 75 -1.10 -11.07 10.60
CA PHE A 75 -1.11 -12.45 11.06
C PHE A 75 -0.10 -13.35 10.33
N ARG A 76 0.30 -13.02 9.09
CA ARG A 76 1.38 -13.73 8.40
C ARG A 76 2.65 -13.82 9.25
N TYR A 77 3.07 -12.71 9.84
CA TYR A 77 4.30 -12.67 10.66
C TYR A 77 4.13 -13.40 12.00
N ILE A 78 2.93 -13.39 12.56
CA ILE A 78 2.58 -14.20 13.74
C ILE A 78 2.74 -15.69 13.40
N LEU A 79 2.18 -16.12 12.27
CA LEU A 79 2.21 -17.50 11.84
C LEU A 79 3.62 -17.97 11.47
N ASP A 80 4.41 -17.12 10.81
CA ASP A 80 5.82 -17.39 10.49
C ASP A 80 6.65 -17.52 11.77
N TYR A 81 6.43 -16.65 12.76
CA TYR A 81 7.04 -16.80 14.08
C TYR A 81 6.68 -18.14 14.74
N MET A 82 5.43 -18.58 14.66
CA MET A 82 5.03 -19.88 15.21
C MET A 82 5.64 -21.08 14.46
N ARG A 83 6.03 -20.93 13.20
CA ARG A 83 6.71 -21.99 12.43
C ARG A 83 8.17 -22.13 12.84
N ASP A 84 8.89 -21.00 12.85
CA ASP A 84 10.34 -21.01 12.88
C ASP A 84 10.93 -20.48 14.20
N GLN A 85 10.09 -19.91 15.07
CA GLN A 85 10.48 -19.17 16.29
C GLN A 85 11.45 -18.01 16.00
N GLN A 86 11.39 -17.48 14.78
CA GLN A 86 12.22 -16.37 14.31
C GLN A 86 11.35 -15.25 13.77
N LEU A 87 11.82 -14.02 13.93
CA LEU A 87 11.20 -12.84 13.36
C LEU A 87 12.03 -12.32 12.19
N VAL A 88 11.52 -12.55 10.98
CA VAL A 88 12.07 -11.97 9.75
C VAL A 88 11.12 -10.90 9.25
N LEU A 89 11.60 -9.67 9.16
CA LEU A 89 10.85 -8.53 8.66
C LEU A 89 11.57 -7.92 7.45
N PRO A 90 10.83 -7.38 6.47
CA PRO A 90 11.44 -6.56 5.42
C PRO A 90 12.23 -5.38 6.01
N ASP A 91 13.23 -4.92 5.25
CA ASP A 91 13.92 -3.68 5.57
C ASP A 91 12.90 -2.53 5.69
N HIS A 92 13.07 -1.69 6.70
CA HIS A 92 12.16 -0.58 7.01
C HIS A 92 10.68 -0.96 7.18
N PHE A 93 10.38 -2.02 7.94
CA PHE A 93 9.00 -2.44 8.22
C PHE A 93 8.19 -1.37 8.98
N PRO A 94 7.23 -0.66 8.32
CA PRO A 94 6.55 0.50 8.91
C PRO A 94 5.48 0.11 9.93
N GLU A 95 4.94 -1.11 9.84
CA GLU A 95 3.86 -1.60 10.68
C GLU A 95 4.35 -2.30 11.95
N ARG A 96 5.62 -2.12 12.33
CA ARG A 96 6.24 -2.78 13.49
C ARG A 96 5.43 -2.62 14.77
N SER A 97 4.96 -1.42 15.06
CA SER A 97 4.14 -1.14 16.25
C SER A 97 2.73 -1.75 16.17
N ARG A 98 2.19 -1.96 14.96
CA ARG A 98 0.92 -2.69 14.78
C ARG A 98 1.15 -4.18 15.00
N LEU A 99 2.21 -4.74 14.41
CA LEU A 99 2.57 -6.14 14.60
C LEU A 99 2.86 -6.46 16.07
N GLN A 100 3.47 -5.53 16.81
CA GLN A 100 3.66 -5.66 18.24
C GLN A 100 2.33 -5.85 18.99
N ARG A 101 1.30 -5.06 18.67
CA ARG A 101 -0.04 -5.21 19.27
C ARG A 101 -0.71 -6.54 18.92
N GLU A 102 -0.47 -7.06 17.71
CA GLU A 102 -0.93 -8.41 17.36
C GLU A 102 -0.19 -9.48 18.18
N ALA A 103 1.14 -9.35 18.34
CA ALA A 103 1.92 -10.27 19.17
C ALA A 103 1.47 -10.25 20.65
N GLU A 104 1.10 -9.09 21.17
CA GLU A 104 0.48 -8.95 22.51
C GLU A 104 -0.88 -9.66 22.57
N TYR A 105 -1.74 -9.46 21.57
CA TYR A 105 -3.05 -10.12 21.49
C TYR A 105 -2.93 -11.65 21.45
N PHE A 106 -2.01 -12.19 20.65
CA PHE A 106 -1.78 -13.63 20.54
C PHE A 106 -0.96 -14.21 21.72
N MET A 107 -0.61 -13.38 22.70
CA MET A 107 0.15 -13.77 23.90
C MET A 107 1.52 -14.37 23.56
N LEU A 108 2.31 -13.66 22.74
CA LEU A 108 3.64 -14.08 22.28
C LEU A 108 4.75 -13.20 22.87
N PRO A 109 5.16 -13.39 24.14
CA PRO A 109 6.02 -12.45 24.86
C PRO A 109 7.42 -12.28 24.25
N GLU A 110 8.05 -13.36 23.77
CA GLU A 110 9.37 -13.26 23.12
C GLU A 110 9.27 -12.51 21.78
N LEU A 111 8.18 -12.66 21.03
CA LEU A 111 7.94 -11.90 19.82
C LEU A 111 7.75 -10.41 20.12
N VAL A 112 7.01 -10.07 21.17
CA VAL A 112 6.86 -8.67 21.65
C VAL A 112 8.21 -8.07 21.99
N LYS A 113 9.07 -8.83 22.70
CA LYS A 113 10.43 -8.40 23.04
C LYS A 113 11.32 -8.20 21.81
N MET A 114 11.20 -9.06 20.79
CA MET A 114 11.90 -8.88 19.51
C MET A 114 11.40 -7.67 18.72
N LEU A 115 10.13 -7.28 18.89
CA LEU A 115 9.50 -6.14 18.25
C LEU A 115 9.71 -4.82 19.00
N ALA A 116 10.14 -4.87 20.27
CA ALA A 116 10.47 -3.69 21.04
C ALA A 116 11.53 -2.82 20.31
N PRO A 117 11.46 -1.49 20.46
CA PRO A 117 12.50 -0.61 19.94
C PRO A 117 13.83 -0.95 20.63
N LYS A 118 14.84 -1.31 19.84
CA LYS A 118 16.21 -1.39 20.37
C LYS A 118 16.63 0.05 20.68
N LEU A 119 16.66 0.40 21.97
CA LEU A 119 17.40 1.57 22.44
C LEU A 119 18.87 1.34 22.06
N SER A 120 19.27 1.86 20.91
CA SER A 120 20.67 1.94 20.54
C SER A 120 21.36 2.84 21.54
N LYS A 121 22.07 2.24 22.51
CA LYS A 121 23.18 2.88 23.21
C LYS A 121 24.34 3.10 22.22
N GLN A 122 24.12 4.00 21.28
CA GLN A 122 25.11 4.65 20.43
C GLN A 122 24.55 6.05 20.15
N ASN A 123 24.69 6.92 21.14
CA ASN A 123 24.76 8.38 21.05
C ASN A 123 25.33 8.93 22.37
N SER A 124 26.30 8.24 22.94
CA SER A 124 27.19 8.83 23.95
C SER A 124 28.49 9.15 23.24
N LEU A 125 28.71 10.43 22.97
CA LEU A 125 29.98 11.17 23.04
C LEU A 125 29.78 12.53 22.36
N GLY A 126 29.71 13.59 23.18
CA GLY A 126 29.83 14.98 22.72
C GLY A 126 28.88 16.00 23.36
N ASP A 127 28.59 15.92 24.65
CA ASP A 127 28.13 17.10 25.40
C ASP A 127 29.33 18.05 25.58
N ASP A 128 29.30 19.21 24.93
CA ASP A 128 30.15 20.36 25.28
C ASP A 128 29.23 21.53 25.68
N PRO A 129 29.30 22.04 26.94
CA PRO A 129 28.39 23.04 27.46
C PRO A 129 28.93 24.44 27.23
N CYS A 130 28.22 25.28 26.47
CA CYS A 130 28.54 26.70 26.36
C CYS A 130 27.32 27.57 26.73
N GLN A 131 27.30 27.87 28.03
CA GLN A 131 26.98 29.13 28.70
C GLN A 131 25.74 29.93 28.27
N SER A 132 24.80 29.95 29.21
CA SER A 132 23.70 30.90 29.36
C SER A 132 24.19 32.34 29.47
N ASP A 133 23.48 33.28 28.85
CA ASP A 133 23.47 34.70 29.25
C ASP A 133 22.00 35.14 29.46
N PRO A 134 21.70 36.02 30.45
CA PRO A 134 20.37 36.19 31.02
C PRO A 134 19.51 37.26 30.31
N GLU A 135 18.22 37.22 30.68
CA GLU A 135 17.11 38.06 30.24
C GLU A 135 17.35 39.58 30.32
N GLU A 136 16.77 40.34 29.37
CA GLU A 136 16.30 41.70 29.65
C GLU A 136 14.98 42.04 28.90
N LEU A 137 13.89 41.93 29.66
CA LEU A 137 12.71 42.80 29.77
C LEU A 137 12.15 43.54 28.52
N SER A 138 10.93 43.13 28.13
CA SER A 138 9.96 43.92 27.35
C SER A 138 9.51 45.20 28.09
N PRO A 139 9.05 46.22 27.34
CA PRO A 139 7.91 47.01 27.82
C PRO A 139 6.76 47.14 26.81
N ASN A 140 5.58 46.83 27.33
CA ASN A 140 4.21 47.24 27.08
C ASN A 140 3.78 47.97 25.79
N ALA A 141 2.61 47.51 25.33
CA ALA A 141 1.69 48.19 24.44
C ALA A 141 1.14 49.49 25.03
N ASP A 142 0.92 50.49 24.17
CA ASP A 142 -0.42 51.09 24.09
C ASP A 142 -0.70 51.86 22.78
N ALA A 143 -1.94 51.68 22.34
CA ALA A 143 -2.82 52.65 21.69
C ALA A 143 -2.51 53.28 20.30
N THR A 144 -3.48 52.98 19.41
CA THR A 144 -4.27 53.92 18.58
C THR A 144 -3.88 54.26 17.13
N ARG A 145 -4.83 53.88 16.25
CA ARG A 145 -5.49 54.69 15.21
C ARG A 145 -4.81 54.88 13.84
N ASN A 146 -5.40 54.20 12.86
CA ASN A 146 -6.23 54.77 11.78
C ASN A 146 -5.89 54.26 10.37
N LEU A 147 -6.93 53.71 9.74
CA LEU A 147 -7.12 53.66 8.29
C LEU A 147 -6.92 55.06 7.70
N THR A 148 -6.26 55.14 6.53
CA THR A 148 -6.84 55.82 5.36
C THR A 148 -6.08 55.43 4.09
N SER A 149 -6.87 55.01 3.12
CA SER A 149 -6.60 54.88 1.69
C SER A 149 -6.30 56.23 1.04
N ALA A 150 -5.37 56.26 0.08
CA ALA A 150 -5.39 57.23 -1.01
C ALA A 150 -4.64 56.70 -2.25
N SER A 151 -5.41 56.47 -3.30
CA SER A 151 -4.99 56.36 -4.69
C SER A 151 -4.51 57.71 -5.23
N ALA A 152 -3.54 57.71 -6.16
CA ALA A 152 -3.40 58.68 -7.26
C ALA A 152 -2.19 58.24 -8.11
N MET A 153 -2.38 57.72 -9.32
CA MET A 153 -2.54 58.43 -10.60
C MET A 153 -1.24 58.48 -11.41
N LEU A 154 -1.38 58.01 -12.66
CA LEU A 154 -0.43 58.07 -13.78
C LEU A 154 -0.17 59.52 -14.24
N PRO A 155 0.78 59.70 -15.16
CA PRO A 155 0.38 60.24 -16.45
C PRO A 155 0.90 59.44 -17.65
N SER A 156 0.13 59.52 -18.73
CA SER A 156 0.33 58.95 -20.06
C SER A 156 0.65 60.08 -21.05
N ALA A 157 1.47 59.81 -22.08
CA ALA A 157 1.51 60.48 -23.40
C ALA A 157 2.78 60.05 -24.18
N VAL A 158 2.86 59.90 -25.51
CA VAL A 158 2.07 59.37 -26.64
C VAL A 158 2.99 59.40 -27.88
N ALA A 159 2.67 58.59 -28.91
CA ALA A 159 3.08 58.65 -30.33
C ALA A 159 4.50 58.19 -30.73
N GLY A 160 4.78 57.47 -31.82
CA GLY A 160 4.04 56.97 -32.99
C GLY A 160 5.05 56.24 -33.95
N GLY A 161 4.62 55.23 -34.72
CA GLY A 161 5.46 54.30 -35.54
C GLY A 161 5.96 54.84 -36.90
N PRO A 162 6.12 54.04 -38.00
CA PRO A 162 6.12 52.57 -38.18
C PRO A 162 7.26 52.01 -39.11
N GLY A 163 7.37 50.67 -39.25
CA GLY A 163 7.84 50.03 -40.50
C GLY A 163 9.00 49.01 -40.43
N GLY A 164 8.84 47.90 -41.18
CA GLY A 164 9.95 47.19 -41.84
C GLY A 164 10.37 45.83 -41.27
N ALA A 165 10.36 44.81 -42.12
CA ALA A 165 10.57 43.39 -41.84
C ALA A 165 12.05 42.92 -41.85
N VAL A 166 12.21 41.62 -41.55
CA VAL A 166 13.27 40.64 -41.90
C VAL A 166 14.47 40.35 -40.96
N THR A 167 14.42 39.10 -40.44
CA THR A 167 15.46 38.05 -40.32
C THR A 167 16.74 38.26 -39.47
N ALA A 168 16.81 37.53 -38.36
CA ALA A 168 17.90 36.60 -37.98
C ALA A 168 17.42 35.86 -36.71
N GLY A 169 17.21 34.55 -36.70
CA GLY A 169 18.24 33.57 -37.01
C GLY A 169 19.19 33.38 -35.82
N VAL A 170 18.65 33.13 -34.62
CA VAL A 170 19.43 32.61 -33.49
C VAL A 170 18.71 31.36 -33.01
N GLY A 171 19.22 30.21 -33.41
CA GLY A 171 18.84 28.93 -32.83
C GLY A 171 19.21 28.97 -31.36
N ALA A 172 18.23 29.26 -30.51
CA ALA A 172 18.30 28.89 -29.12
C ALA A 172 18.34 27.36 -29.11
N ALA A 173 19.52 26.79 -28.88
CA ALA A 173 19.63 25.45 -28.38
C ALA A 173 18.81 25.44 -27.08
N SER A 174 17.54 25.02 -27.17
CA SER A 174 16.73 24.75 -26.01
C SER A 174 17.46 23.64 -25.29
N THR A 175 18.18 23.98 -24.22
CA THR A 175 18.43 23.02 -23.16
C THR A 175 17.05 22.50 -22.80
N ASP A 176 16.73 21.30 -23.28
CA ASP A 176 15.45 20.66 -23.11
C ASP A 176 15.40 20.22 -21.64
N VAL A 177 15.20 21.20 -20.75
CA VAL A 177 15.07 20.99 -19.33
C VAL A 177 13.73 20.30 -19.16
N ARG A 178 13.77 18.98 -19.25
CA ARG A 178 12.64 18.11 -18.97
C ARG A 178 12.11 18.51 -17.60
N ARG A 179 10.82 18.83 -17.55
CA ARG A 179 10.20 19.33 -16.31
C ARG A 179 10.13 18.20 -15.30
N ALA A 180 10.63 18.48 -14.10
CA ALA A 180 10.51 17.60 -12.94
C ALA A 180 9.04 17.35 -12.59
N GLY A 181 8.73 16.17 -12.04
CA GLY A 181 7.43 15.90 -11.44
C GLY A 181 7.04 14.44 -11.41
N PHE A 182 5.81 14.22 -10.91
CA PHE A 182 5.24 12.89 -10.76
C PHE A 182 4.13 12.61 -11.78
N ILE A 183 4.11 11.38 -12.27
CA ILE A 183 2.98 10.78 -12.99
C ILE A 183 2.63 9.48 -12.28
N THR A 184 1.34 9.27 -12.00
CA THR A 184 0.84 7.99 -11.49
C THR A 184 -0.06 7.38 -12.54
N ILE A 185 0.20 6.12 -12.90
CA ILE A 185 -0.71 5.34 -13.74
C ILE A 185 -1.29 4.18 -12.97
N GLY A 186 -2.54 3.82 -13.24
CA GLY A 186 -3.20 2.73 -12.53
C GLY A 186 -4.34 2.12 -13.31
N TYR A 187 -4.78 0.94 -12.90
CA TYR A 187 -5.92 0.28 -13.54
C TYR A 187 -6.78 -0.44 -12.51
N ARG A 188 -8.03 -0.69 -12.89
CA ARG A 188 -8.93 -1.56 -12.13
C ARG A 188 -8.96 -2.94 -12.78
N GLY A 189 -8.62 -3.96 -12.00
CA GLY A 189 -8.83 -5.36 -12.34
C GLY A 189 -10.10 -5.88 -11.68
N SER A 190 -10.81 -6.78 -12.33
CA SER A 190 -11.96 -7.48 -11.73
C SER A 190 -11.79 -8.98 -11.92
N TYR A 191 -11.98 -9.74 -10.85
CA TYR A 191 -11.90 -11.19 -10.83
C TYR A 191 -13.22 -11.73 -10.27
N THR A 192 -13.88 -12.59 -11.05
CA THR A 192 -15.05 -13.36 -10.62
C THR A 192 -14.59 -14.77 -10.33
N LEU A 193 -14.63 -15.20 -9.07
CA LEU A 193 -14.32 -16.58 -8.71
C LEU A 193 -15.60 -17.42 -8.87
N GLY A 194 -15.79 -17.99 -10.06
CA GLY A 194 -16.85 -18.98 -10.33
C GLY A 194 -16.47 -20.36 -9.78
N ARG A 195 -17.46 -21.22 -9.50
CA ARG A 195 -17.33 -22.54 -8.85
C ARG A 195 -16.51 -23.60 -9.59
N ASP A 196 -15.90 -23.30 -10.73
CA ASP A 196 -15.22 -24.31 -11.53
C ASP A 196 -13.70 -24.25 -11.35
N SER A 197 -13.17 -25.35 -10.82
CA SER A 197 -11.78 -25.69 -10.55
C SER A 197 -10.91 -25.79 -11.82
N GLN A 198 -10.96 -24.81 -12.71
CA GLN A 198 -9.99 -24.64 -13.79
C GLN A 198 -8.92 -23.65 -13.34
N THR A 199 -7.73 -24.18 -13.06
CA THR A 199 -6.51 -23.52 -12.58
C THR A 199 -5.85 -22.60 -13.59
N ASP A 200 -6.61 -21.89 -14.42
CA ASP A 200 -6.04 -20.88 -15.30
C ASP A 200 -6.82 -19.58 -15.13
N ALA A 201 -6.47 -18.89 -14.04
CA ALA A 201 -6.94 -17.54 -13.74
C ALA A 201 -6.56 -16.65 -14.93
N LYS A 202 -7.54 -16.47 -15.82
CA LYS A 202 -7.47 -15.66 -17.04
C LYS A 202 -6.62 -14.41 -16.80
N PHE A 203 -5.61 -14.27 -17.65
CA PHE A 203 -4.68 -13.15 -17.74
C PHE A 203 -5.27 -11.82 -17.28
N ARG A 204 -4.42 -11.04 -16.59
CA ARG A 204 -4.61 -9.65 -16.17
C ARG A 204 -5.36 -8.82 -17.23
N ARG A 205 -6.69 -8.77 -17.16
CA ARG A 205 -7.48 -7.96 -18.09
C ARG A 205 -7.48 -6.51 -17.64
N VAL A 206 -6.49 -5.76 -18.11
CA VAL A 206 -6.43 -4.30 -17.93
C VAL A 206 -7.47 -3.65 -18.83
N ALA A 207 -8.63 -3.30 -18.28
CA ALA A 207 -9.70 -2.69 -19.07
C ALA A 207 -9.38 -1.24 -19.50
N ARG A 208 -8.62 -0.53 -18.66
CA ARG A 208 -8.27 0.88 -18.85
C ARG A 208 -7.12 1.28 -17.95
N ILE A 209 -6.15 1.99 -18.51
CA ILE A 209 -5.04 2.59 -17.76
C ILE A 209 -5.39 4.05 -17.49
N MET A 210 -5.64 4.39 -16.24
CA MET A 210 -5.83 5.75 -15.75
C MET A 210 -4.48 6.46 -15.63
N VAL A 211 -4.47 7.77 -15.88
CA VAL A 211 -3.29 8.63 -15.78
C VAL A 211 -3.62 9.81 -14.87
N CYS A 212 -2.79 9.99 -13.85
CA CYS A 212 -2.88 11.05 -12.85
C CYS A 212 -1.56 11.83 -12.82
N GLY A 213 -1.62 13.16 -12.68
CA GLY A 213 -0.44 14.00 -12.61
C GLY A 213 -0.67 15.40 -13.15
N LYS A 214 0.42 16.13 -13.39
CA LYS A 214 0.38 17.46 -14.01
C LYS A 214 0.01 17.32 -15.49
N THR A 215 -0.95 18.12 -15.97
CA THR A 215 -1.49 18.02 -17.33
C THR A 215 -0.42 18.17 -18.40
N SER A 216 0.50 19.13 -18.25
CA SER A 216 1.63 19.31 -19.16
C SER A 216 2.49 18.05 -19.30
N LEU A 217 2.87 17.42 -18.19
CA LEU A 217 3.69 16.20 -18.19
C LEU A 217 2.97 15.01 -18.83
N ALA A 218 1.68 14.83 -18.51
CA ALA A 218 0.90 13.73 -19.10
C ALA A 218 0.78 13.87 -20.63
N LYS A 219 0.58 15.10 -21.13
CA LYS A 219 0.54 15.38 -22.57
C LYS A 219 1.89 15.24 -23.25
N GLU A 220 2.96 15.65 -22.57
CA GLU A 220 4.34 15.47 -23.04
C GLU A 220 4.68 13.99 -23.25
N VAL A 221 4.35 13.13 -22.29
CA VAL A 221 4.69 11.69 -22.34
C VAL A 221 3.77 10.92 -23.29
N PHE A 222 2.46 11.12 -23.16
CA PHE A 222 1.47 10.25 -23.81
C PHE A 222 0.92 10.82 -25.12
N GLY A 223 1.06 12.12 -25.38
CA GLY A 223 0.65 12.76 -26.62
C GLY A 223 -0.76 12.36 -27.08
N ASP A 224 -0.86 11.89 -28.32
CA ASP A 224 -2.10 11.44 -28.96
C ASP A 224 -2.67 10.14 -28.37
N THR A 225 -1.88 9.38 -27.61
CA THR A 225 -2.35 8.16 -26.94
C THR A 225 -3.10 8.44 -25.64
N LEU A 226 -3.06 9.68 -25.15
CA LEU A 226 -3.84 10.14 -24.01
C LEU A 226 -5.28 10.45 -24.43
N ASN A 227 -6.25 10.03 -23.62
CA ASN A 227 -7.66 10.35 -23.77
C ASN A 227 -8.09 11.34 -22.67
N GLU A 228 -8.47 12.54 -23.12
CA GLU A 228 -8.85 13.66 -22.26
C GLU A 228 -10.37 13.81 -22.06
N SER A 229 -11.20 12.95 -22.66
CA SER A 229 -12.66 13.12 -22.73
C SER A 229 -13.38 13.29 -21.39
N ARG A 230 -12.77 12.83 -20.29
CA ARG A 230 -13.33 12.93 -18.93
C ARG A 230 -12.96 14.23 -18.20
N ASP A 231 -12.00 14.99 -18.70
CA ASP A 231 -11.53 16.26 -18.13
C ASP A 231 -10.90 17.15 -19.23
N PRO A 232 -11.67 17.50 -20.28
CA PRO A 232 -11.16 18.29 -21.41
C PRO A 232 -10.80 19.72 -20.97
N ASP A 233 -10.02 20.40 -21.81
CA ASP A 233 -9.68 21.84 -21.68
C ASP A 233 -8.98 22.23 -20.38
N ARG A 234 -8.37 21.27 -19.68
CA ARG A 234 -7.62 21.55 -18.46
C ARG A 234 -6.31 22.30 -18.75
N PRO A 235 -6.02 23.42 -18.07
CA PRO A 235 -4.78 24.17 -18.30
C PRO A 235 -3.51 23.34 -18.05
N PRO A 236 -2.40 23.54 -18.80
CA PRO A 236 -1.19 22.72 -18.71
C PRO A 236 -0.52 22.69 -17.33
N GLU A 237 -0.68 23.75 -16.54
CA GLU A 237 -0.07 23.87 -15.22
C GLU A 237 -0.92 23.22 -14.10
N ARG A 238 -2.15 22.77 -14.41
CA ARG A 238 -3.05 22.13 -13.43
C ARG A 238 -2.83 20.62 -13.39
N TYR A 239 -3.30 20.01 -12.31
CA TYR A 239 -3.29 18.55 -12.11
C TYR A 239 -4.63 17.92 -12.51
N THR A 240 -4.58 16.65 -12.90
CA THR A 240 -5.76 15.82 -13.14
C THR A 240 -5.56 14.39 -12.63
N SER A 241 -6.67 13.71 -12.37
CA SER A 241 -6.75 12.29 -12.03
C SER A 241 -7.74 11.53 -12.91
N ARG A 242 -8.14 12.13 -14.05
CA ARG A 242 -9.29 11.69 -14.86
C ARG A 242 -8.92 11.25 -16.27
N TYR A 243 -7.68 11.45 -16.70
CA TYR A 243 -7.20 10.97 -17.98
C TYR A 243 -7.04 9.45 -18.00
N TYR A 244 -7.04 8.90 -19.20
CA TYR A 244 -6.77 7.48 -19.42
C TYR A 244 -6.14 7.25 -20.79
N LEU A 245 -5.44 6.13 -20.98
CA LEU A 245 -4.78 5.80 -22.24
C LEU A 245 -5.76 5.14 -23.22
N LYS A 246 -5.55 5.37 -24.52
CA LYS A 246 -6.31 4.76 -25.62
C LYS A 246 -5.96 3.28 -25.84
N PHE A 247 -4.87 2.81 -25.25
CA PHE A 247 -4.42 1.41 -25.26
C PHE A 247 -4.45 0.81 -23.85
N THR A 248 -4.31 -0.50 -23.76
CA THR A 248 -4.49 -1.28 -22.51
C THR A 248 -3.26 -2.09 -22.09
N PHE A 249 -2.14 -1.98 -22.81
CA PHE A 249 -0.87 -2.64 -22.46
C PHE A 249 -0.11 -1.78 -21.44
N LEU A 250 0.13 -2.31 -20.24
CA LEU A 250 0.80 -1.55 -19.17
C LEU A 250 2.27 -1.29 -19.51
N GLU A 251 2.93 -2.30 -20.06
CA GLU A 251 4.33 -2.29 -20.45
C GLU A 251 4.59 -1.19 -21.49
N GLN A 252 3.68 -1.02 -22.46
CA GLN A 252 3.74 0.10 -23.41
C GLN A 252 3.66 1.48 -22.72
N ALA A 253 2.90 1.61 -21.64
CA ALA A 253 2.85 2.86 -20.88
C ALA A 253 4.13 3.07 -20.06
N PHE A 254 4.71 1.99 -19.52
CA PHE A 254 5.98 2.01 -18.80
C PHE A 254 7.12 2.43 -19.72
N ASP A 255 7.21 1.86 -20.92
CA ASP A 255 8.24 2.20 -21.90
C ASP A 255 8.17 3.68 -22.29
N LYS A 256 6.96 4.20 -22.56
CA LYS A 256 6.76 5.64 -22.86
C LYS A 256 7.22 6.56 -21.73
N LEU A 257 6.97 6.18 -20.47
CA LEU A 257 7.43 6.94 -19.30
C LEU A 257 8.96 6.88 -19.18
N ALA A 258 9.55 5.70 -19.36
CA ALA A 258 11.00 5.49 -19.31
C ALA A 258 11.73 6.29 -20.41
N ASP A 259 11.23 6.27 -21.65
CA ASP A 259 11.77 7.05 -22.77
C ASP A 259 11.74 8.56 -22.48
N ALA A 260 10.72 9.02 -21.76
CA ALA A 260 10.58 10.41 -21.31
C ALA A 260 11.44 10.74 -20.06
N GLY A 261 12.20 9.79 -19.52
CA GLY A 261 13.10 9.97 -18.37
C GLY A 261 12.42 9.84 -17.02
N PHE A 262 11.25 9.22 -16.94
CA PHE A 262 10.62 8.89 -15.67
C PHE A 262 11.08 7.53 -15.14
N HIS A 263 11.28 7.44 -13.83
CA HIS A 263 11.61 6.22 -13.12
C HIS A 263 10.45 5.80 -12.23
N MET A 264 10.14 4.50 -12.19
CA MET A 264 9.16 3.97 -11.24
C MET A 264 9.74 4.03 -9.84
N VAL A 265 9.04 4.71 -8.92
CA VAL A 265 9.50 4.92 -7.53
C VAL A 265 8.66 4.17 -6.50
N ALA A 266 7.42 3.81 -6.84
CA ALA A 266 6.55 3.03 -5.97
C ALA A 266 5.47 2.29 -6.76
N CYS A 267 4.94 1.22 -6.16
CA CYS A 267 3.78 0.49 -6.66
C CYS A 267 2.92 0.06 -5.46
N ASN A 268 1.60 0.16 -5.60
CA ASN A 268 0.65 -0.29 -4.59
C ASN A 268 -0.55 -0.99 -5.25
N SER A 269 -1.16 -1.94 -4.55
CA SER A 269 -2.35 -2.64 -5.02
C SER A 269 -3.33 -2.87 -3.88
N THR A 270 -4.57 -2.40 -4.06
CA THR A 270 -5.66 -2.54 -3.09
C THR A 270 -6.75 -3.44 -3.67
N GLY A 271 -7.22 -4.42 -2.90
CA GLY A 271 -8.33 -5.30 -3.28
C GLY A 271 -9.58 -5.04 -2.43
N THR A 272 -10.75 -5.01 -3.04
CA THR A 272 -12.06 -4.98 -2.38
C THR A 272 -12.94 -6.12 -2.91
N CYS A 273 -13.78 -6.68 -2.04
CA CYS A 273 -14.74 -7.71 -2.41
C CYS A 273 -16.15 -7.13 -2.29
N ALA A 274 -16.96 -7.32 -3.33
CA ALA A 274 -18.38 -6.97 -3.33
C ALA A 274 -19.24 -8.22 -3.53
N PHE A 275 -20.38 -8.26 -2.84
CA PHE A 275 -21.40 -9.29 -3.03
C PHE A 275 -22.27 -8.91 -4.23
N ALA A 276 -22.39 -9.81 -5.22
CA ALA A 276 -23.19 -9.56 -6.41
C ALA A 276 -24.70 -9.70 -6.15
N HIS A 277 -25.10 -10.63 -5.27
CA HIS A 277 -26.49 -10.85 -4.88
C HIS A 277 -26.59 -11.67 -3.57
N ASP A 278 -27.63 -11.42 -2.78
CA ASP A 278 -27.87 -12.07 -1.47
C ASP A 278 -28.24 -13.57 -1.57
N GLN A 279 -28.40 -14.08 -2.80
CA GLN A 279 -28.83 -15.46 -3.08
C GLN A 279 -27.80 -16.30 -3.84
N THR A 280 -26.71 -15.72 -4.35
CA THR A 280 -25.62 -16.46 -5.00
C THR A 280 -24.30 -16.18 -4.30
N ASP A 281 -23.51 -17.21 -4.01
CA ASP A 281 -22.19 -17.10 -3.33
C ASP A 281 -21.10 -16.53 -4.28
N ASP A 282 -21.52 -15.75 -5.28
CA ASP A 282 -20.68 -15.16 -6.32
C ASP A 282 -20.01 -13.90 -5.77
N ARG A 283 -18.71 -14.00 -5.52
CA ARG A 283 -17.90 -12.87 -5.06
C ARG A 283 -17.23 -12.19 -6.24
N ILE A 284 -17.48 -10.89 -6.38
CA ILE A 284 -16.76 -10.04 -7.33
C ILE A 284 -15.64 -9.36 -6.58
N TRP A 285 -14.41 -9.73 -6.92
CA TRP A 285 -13.21 -9.09 -6.39
C TRP A 285 -12.79 -7.99 -7.35
N THR A 286 -12.68 -6.76 -6.85
CA THR A 286 -12.13 -5.63 -7.60
C THR A 286 -10.77 -5.30 -7.02
N SER A 287 -9.77 -5.17 -7.87
CA SER A 287 -8.44 -4.69 -7.50
C SER A 287 -8.20 -3.34 -8.16
N TYR A 288 -7.48 -2.47 -7.46
CA TYR A 288 -6.93 -1.24 -7.98
C TYR A 288 -5.43 -1.26 -7.77
N THR A 289 -4.67 -1.22 -8.85
CA THR A 289 -3.20 -1.22 -8.82
C THR A 289 -2.70 0.07 -9.43
N GLU A 290 -1.76 0.72 -8.77
CA GLU A 290 -1.15 1.98 -9.19
C GLU A 290 0.38 1.91 -9.15
N TYR A 291 0.99 2.67 -10.06
CA TYR A 291 2.42 2.78 -10.30
C TYR A 291 2.79 4.25 -10.31
N VAL A 292 3.70 4.64 -9.43
CA VAL A 292 4.15 6.03 -9.28
C VAL A 292 5.48 6.19 -9.99
N PHE A 293 5.55 7.19 -10.86
CA PHE A 293 6.72 7.53 -11.65
C PHE A 293 7.17 8.94 -11.32
N TYR A 294 8.49 9.15 -11.24
CA TYR A 294 9.11 10.43 -10.97
C TYR A 294 10.21 10.72 -11.99
N ARG A 295 10.28 11.98 -12.43
CA ARG A 295 11.38 12.54 -13.19
C ARG A 295 11.94 13.73 -12.42
N GLU A 296 13.26 13.73 -12.22
CA GLU A 296 14.00 14.83 -11.60
C GLU A 296 14.07 16.07 -12.50
#